data_AF-A0A962V7G3-F1
#
_entry.id   AF-A0A962V7G3-F1
#
_cell.length_a   1.000
_cell.length_b   1.000
_cell.length_c   1.000
_cell.angle_alpha   90.00
_cell.angle_beta   90.00
_cell.angle_gamma   90.00
#
_symmetry.space_group_name_H-M   'P 1'
#
loop_
_entity.id
_entity.type
_entity.pdbx_description
1 polymer ?
#
loop_
_entity_poly.entity_id
_entity_poly.type
_entity_poly.pdbx_seq_one_letter_code
_entity_poly.pdbx_strand_id
1 'polypeptide(L)'
;SLMIEPYGELVDELADTMADPEMPVFNPTLQLAALCTLIEQYYDWALALDFTQPDAEHFFWYRSQEKEEPRLGERHQEPGADKEMRLGIARDVQQLYQELTAADPTESVAVFLLRQPRWRYLIRRLQLVAKHPYAEIRDNLLAADCLAVDLLRCKLSFFGAVKFDPRSDRWTRITMYQGAPCFAELKPDNADAWVLPVLSEDSALLADAAG
;
A
#
# COMPACT_ATOMS: atom_id res chain seq x y z
N SER A 1 3.23 -24.77 8.67
CA SER A 1 2.00 -25.03 7.90
C SER A 1 1.81 -26.53 7.89
N LEU A 2 0.95 -27.10 8.74
CA LEU A 2 0.82 -28.57 8.88
C LEU A 2 -0.37 -29.16 8.10
N MET A 3 -1.28 -28.31 7.62
CA MET A 3 -2.51 -28.76 6.95
C MET A 3 -2.44 -28.72 5.42
N ILE A 4 -1.52 -27.93 4.84
CA ILE A 4 -1.41 -27.72 3.39
C ILE A 4 -0.20 -28.47 2.82
N GLU A 5 0.89 -28.49 3.60
CA GLU A 5 2.16 -29.15 3.26
C GLU A 5 2.06 -30.62 2.83
N PRO A 6 1.20 -31.49 3.40
CA PRO A 6 1.12 -32.89 2.97
C PRO A 6 0.32 -33.09 1.66
N TYR A 7 -0.29 -32.05 1.09
CA TYR A 7 -1.18 -32.15 -0.08
C TYR A 7 -0.63 -31.41 -1.31
N GLY A 8 0.67 -31.53 -1.60
CA GLY A 8 1.34 -30.84 -2.72
C GLY A 8 0.60 -30.98 -4.06
N GLU A 9 0.10 -32.17 -4.39
CA GLU A 9 -0.67 -32.42 -5.63
C GLU A 9 -1.93 -31.55 -5.77
N LEU A 10 -2.49 -31.04 -4.68
CA LEU A 10 -3.67 -30.15 -4.70
C LEU A 10 -3.32 -28.66 -4.69
N VAL A 11 -2.11 -28.30 -4.26
CA VAL A 11 -1.77 -26.90 -3.91
C VAL A 11 -0.67 -26.34 -4.80
N ASP A 12 0.19 -27.18 -5.38
CA ASP A 12 1.30 -26.76 -6.23
C ASP A 12 0.78 -26.08 -7.51
N GLU A 13 -0.23 -26.65 -8.17
CA GLU A 13 -0.88 -26.00 -9.34
C GLU A 13 -1.57 -24.69 -8.96
N LEU A 14 -2.13 -24.60 -7.75
CA LEU A 14 -2.76 -23.37 -7.27
C LEU A 14 -1.71 -22.28 -7.07
N ALA A 15 -0.51 -22.61 -6.56
CA ALA A 15 0.56 -21.65 -6.37
C ALA A 15 0.94 -20.92 -7.67
N ASP A 16 0.91 -21.62 -8.81
CA ASP A 16 1.17 -21.04 -10.14
C ASP A 16 0.06 -20.07 -10.61
N THR A 17 -1.13 -20.16 -10.01
CA THR A 17 -2.29 -19.28 -10.31
C THR A 17 -2.49 -18.15 -9.30
N MET A 18 -1.72 -18.12 -8.21
CA MET A 18 -1.85 -17.11 -7.15
C MET A 18 -1.14 -15.78 -7.45
N ALA A 19 -0.44 -15.68 -8.58
CA ALA A 19 0.15 -14.44 -9.06
C ALA A 19 -0.71 -13.80 -10.14
N ASP A 20 -0.73 -12.46 -10.18
CA ASP A 20 -1.25 -11.73 -11.31
C ASP A 20 -0.16 -11.65 -12.41
N PRO A 21 -0.34 -12.31 -13.57
CA PRO A 21 0.64 -12.27 -14.65
C PRO A 21 0.59 -10.94 -15.42
N GLU A 22 -0.41 -10.09 -15.20
CA GLU A 22 -0.54 -8.81 -15.89
C GLU A 22 0.55 -7.84 -15.41
N MET A 23 1.62 -7.74 -16.19
CA MET A 23 2.55 -6.63 -16.03
C MET A 23 1.91 -5.35 -16.58
N PRO A 24 1.72 -4.31 -15.75
CA PRO A 24 1.17 -3.06 -16.20
C PRO A 24 2.04 -2.45 -17.31
N VAL A 25 1.41 -2.23 -18.46
CA VAL A 25 2.09 -1.67 -19.63
C VAL A 25 2.40 -0.20 -19.38
N PHE A 26 3.69 0.11 -19.26
CA PHE A 26 4.19 1.47 -19.19
C PHE A 26 3.93 2.19 -20.52
N ASN A 27 3.24 3.34 -20.49
CA ASN A 27 2.95 4.14 -21.68
C ASN A 27 3.95 5.31 -21.81
N PRO A 28 4.99 5.18 -22.65
CA PRO A 28 5.98 6.23 -22.86
C PRO A 28 5.48 7.41 -23.73
N THR A 29 4.40 7.23 -24.50
CA THR A 29 3.91 8.25 -25.43
C THR A 29 2.87 9.17 -24.81
N LEU A 30 2.42 8.87 -23.59
CA LEU A 30 1.53 9.73 -22.81
C LEU A 30 2.13 11.14 -22.68
N GLN A 31 1.31 12.17 -22.82
CA GLN A 31 1.74 13.55 -22.63
C GLN A 31 1.83 13.92 -21.15
N LEU A 32 2.72 14.85 -20.80
CA LEU A 32 2.89 15.30 -19.41
C LEU A 32 1.60 15.92 -18.85
N ALA A 33 0.81 16.63 -19.66
CA ALA A 33 -0.49 17.14 -19.25
C ALA A 33 -1.42 16.05 -18.70
N ALA A 34 -1.44 14.88 -19.36
CA ALA A 34 -2.26 13.76 -18.91
C ALA A 34 -1.74 13.14 -17.61
N LEU A 35 -0.42 13.17 -17.36
CA LEU A 35 0.13 12.78 -16.05
C LEU A 35 -0.31 13.75 -14.94
N CYS A 36 -0.31 15.06 -15.18
CA CYS A 36 -0.82 16.04 -14.21
C CYS A 36 -2.28 15.73 -13.85
N THR A 37 -3.13 15.46 -14.84
CA THR A 37 -4.52 15.06 -14.60
C THR A 37 -4.63 13.78 -13.77
N LEU A 38 -3.79 12.77 -14.00
CA LEU A 38 -3.77 11.56 -13.18
C LEU A 38 -3.36 11.84 -11.72
N ILE A 39 -2.39 12.72 -11.52
CA ILE A 39 -1.98 13.14 -10.16
C ILE A 39 -3.13 13.86 -9.47
N GLU A 40 -3.75 14.85 -10.11
CA GLU A 40 -4.88 15.61 -9.57
C GLU A 40 -6.09 14.72 -9.26
N GLN A 41 -6.32 13.66 -10.04
CA GLN A 41 -7.46 12.78 -9.86
C GLN A 41 -7.26 11.71 -8.77
N TYR A 42 -6.06 11.14 -8.68
CA TYR A 42 -5.81 9.95 -7.84
C TYR A 42 -4.88 10.19 -6.64
N TYR A 43 -4.19 11.33 -6.64
CA TYR A 43 -3.24 11.75 -5.61
C TYR A 43 -3.56 13.16 -5.07
N ASP A 44 -4.81 13.60 -5.19
CA ASP A 44 -5.34 14.79 -4.52
C ASP A 44 -5.01 14.80 -3.01
N TRP A 45 -5.16 13.64 -2.36
CA TRP A 45 -4.80 13.43 -0.96
C TRP A 45 -3.32 13.74 -0.70
N ALA A 46 -2.42 13.39 -1.63
CA ALA A 46 -0.99 13.64 -1.48
C ALA A 46 -0.67 15.11 -1.74
N LEU A 47 -1.34 15.76 -2.69
CA LEU A 47 -1.20 17.19 -2.99
C LEU A 47 -1.70 18.08 -1.83
N ALA A 48 -2.63 17.59 -1.01
CA ALA A 48 -3.17 18.32 0.12
C ALA A 48 -2.24 18.37 1.35
N LEU A 49 -1.18 17.56 1.39
CA LEU A 49 -0.23 17.50 2.51
C LEU A 49 0.76 18.67 2.49
N ASP A 50 1.17 19.14 3.68
CA ASP A 50 2.16 20.21 3.83
C ASP A 50 3.55 19.65 4.18
N PHE A 51 4.43 19.54 3.17
CA PHE A 51 5.83 19.12 3.35
C PHE A 51 6.78 20.26 3.75
N THR A 52 6.27 21.45 4.06
CA THR A 52 7.11 22.53 4.62
C THR A 52 7.42 22.32 6.10
N GLN A 53 6.64 21.49 6.79
CA GLN A 53 6.84 21.15 8.18
C GLN A 53 7.81 19.97 8.33
N PRO A 54 8.77 20.02 9.27
CA PRO A 54 9.65 18.89 9.56
C PRO A 54 8.90 17.60 9.92
N ASP A 55 7.74 17.73 10.56
CA ASP A 55 6.92 16.60 10.98
C ASP A 55 6.36 15.80 9.80
N ALA A 56 6.25 16.39 8.60
CA ALA A 56 5.80 15.68 7.40
C ALA A 56 6.86 14.73 6.81
N GLU A 57 8.15 14.92 7.16
CA GLU A 57 9.27 14.06 6.76
C GLU A 57 10.05 13.54 7.98
N HIS A 58 9.35 13.31 9.08
CA HIS A 58 9.95 12.91 10.36
C HIS A 58 10.65 11.55 10.30
N PHE A 59 10.07 10.56 9.63
CA PHE A 59 10.61 9.21 9.53
C PHE A 59 11.27 8.92 8.17
N PHE A 60 12.10 7.88 8.15
CA PHE A 60 12.53 7.18 6.94
C PHE A 60 12.41 5.67 7.15
N TRP A 61 11.97 4.97 6.11
CA TRP A 61 11.87 3.52 6.11
C TRP A 61 13.11 2.91 5.46
N TYR A 62 13.64 1.83 6.00
CA TYR A 62 14.80 1.15 5.44
C TYR A 62 14.73 -0.36 5.64
N ARG A 63 15.54 -1.13 4.90
CA ARG A 63 15.74 -2.56 5.17
C ARG A 63 17.05 -2.77 5.91
N SER A 64 17.01 -3.55 6.99
CA SER A 64 18.23 -3.95 7.69
C SER A 64 18.92 -5.10 6.94
N GLN A 65 20.25 -5.06 6.87
CA GLN A 65 21.04 -6.14 6.26
C GLN A 65 20.92 -7.46 7.04
N GLU A 66 20.75 -7.39 8.36
CA GLU A 66 20.64 -8.57 9.24
C GLU A 66 19.23 -9.18 9.21
N LYS A 67 18.22 -8.37 8.88
CA LYS A 67 16.80 -8.76 8.88
C LYS A 67 16.10 -8.00 7.75
N GLU A 68 15.71 -8.71 6.70
CA GLU A 68 15.00 -8.21 5.50
C GLU A 68 13.63 -7.54 5.75
N GLU A 69 13.23 -7.39 7.02
CA GLU A 69 12.00 -6.70 7.41
C GLU A 69 12.19 -5.17 7.35
N PRO A 70 11.17 -4.41 6.88
CA PRO A 70 11.17 -2.97 6.95
C PRO A 70 11.36 -2.45 8.39
N ARG A 71 12.19 -1.42 8.53
CA ARG A 71 12.48 -0.70 9.78
C ARG A 71 12.13 0.77 9.59
N LEU A 72 11.86 1.44 10.71
CA LEU A 72 11.54 2.85 10.77
C LEU A 72 12.62 3.55 11.62
N GLY A 73 13.25 4.59 11.06
CA GLY A 73 14.19 5.45 11.77
C GLY A 73 13.74 6.91 11.75
N GLU A 74 14.15 7.67 12.75
CA GLU A 74 13.86 9.11 12.87
C GLU A 74 14.90 9.93 12.08
N ARG A 75 14.46 10.64 11.03
CA ARG A 75 15.33 11.28 10.01
C ARG A 75 16.34 12.27 10.60
N HIS A 76 15.94 12.98 11.65
CA HIS A 76 16.75 14.05 12.25
C HIS A 76 17.56 13.59 13.47
N GLN A 77 17.39 12.35 13.92
CA GLN A 77 18.04 11.81 15.11
C GLN A 77 18.92 10.60 14.81
N GLU A 78 18.58 9.82 13.78
CA GLU A 78 19.24 8.56 13.45
C GLU A 78 19.98 8.66 12.10
N PRO A 79 21.17 8.06 11.99
CA PRO A 79 21.82 7.89 10.69
C PRO A 79 21.08 6.85 9.84
N GLY A 80 21.24 6.90 8.52
CA GLY A 80 20.71 5.87 7.61
C GLY A 80 19.62 6.34 6.64
N ALA A 81 19.24 7.63 6.68
CA ALA A 81 18.31 8.21 5.72
C ALA A 81 18.79 8.09 4.25
N ASP A 82 20.10 7.91 4.02
CA ASP A 82 20.68 7.60 2.72
C ASP A 82 20.27 6.21 2.17
N LYS A 83 19.80 5.32 3.05
CA LYS A 83 19.30 3.97 2.72
C LYS A 83 17.77 3.89 2.68
N GLU A 84 17.11 5.04 2.60
CA GLU A 84 15.66 5.16 2.57
C GLU A 84 15.05 4.36 1.40
N MET A 85 14.04 3.57 1.73
CA MET A 85 13.14 2.91 0.78
C MET A 85 12.23 3.95 0.13
N ARG A 86 11.83 3.70 -1.12
CA ARG A 86 10.91 4.56 -1.88
C ARG A 86 9.45 4.44 -1.41
N LEU A 87 9.20 4.85 -0.16
CA LEU A 87 7.88 4.85 0.48
C LEU A 87 7.35 6.27 0.74
N GLY A 88 8.15 7.31 0.50
CA GLY A 88 7.74 8.72 0.52
C GLY A 88 6.89 9.13 -0.68
N ILE A 89 5.86 8.35 -1.03
CA ILE A 89 5.10 8.52 -2.28
C ILE A 89 4.43 9.88 -2.33
N ALA A 90 3.82 10.34 -1.23
CA ALA A 90 3.17 11.64 -1.20
C ALA A 90 4.13 12.81 -1.52
N ARG A 91 5.29 12.83 -0.86
CA ARG A 91 6.37 13.80 -1.11
C ARG A 91 6.85 13.73 -2.55
N ASP A 92 7.16 12.52 -3.01
CA ASP A 92 7.73 12.30 -4.34
C ASP A 92 6.72 12.69 -5.44
N VAL A 93 5.41 12.52 -5.21
CA VAL A 93 4.34 12.98 -6.09
C VAL A 93 4.29 14.49 -6.17
N GLN A 94 4.38 15.22 -5.04
CA GLN A 94 4.41 16.68 -5.08
C GLN A 94 5.63 17.21 -5.83
N GLN A 95 6.81 16.63 -5.59
CA GLN A 95 8.03 17.01 -6.30
C GLN A 95 7.93 16.73 -7.81
N LEU A 96 7.40 15.56 -8.20
CA LEU A 96 7.15 15.24 -9.61
C LEU A 96 6.14 16.20 -10.22
N TYR A 97 5.03 16.50 -9.54
CA TYR A 97 4.00 17.41 -10.03
C TYR A 97 4.56 18.81 -10.32
N GLN A 98 5.44 19.33 -9.45
CA GLN A 98 6.15 20.60 -9.69
C GLN A 98 7.04 20.54 -10.94
N GLU A 99 7.76 19.44 -11.17
CA GLU A 99 8.58 19.30 -12.37
C GLU A 99 7.75 19.14 -13.65
N LEU A 100 6.63 18.43 -13.58
CA LEU A 100 5.74 18.24 -14.74
C LEU A 100 5.05 19.54 -15.12
N THR A 101 4.60 20.34 -14.14
CA THR A 101 3.95 21.64 -14.38
C THR A 101 4.91 22.71 -14.89
N ALA A 102 6.20 22.60 -14.58
CA ALA A 102 7.24 23.47 -15.13
C ALA A 102 7.71 23.05 -16.55
N ALA A 103 7.37 21.84 -17.00
CA ALA A 103 7.74 21.30 -18.30
C ALA A 103 6.70 21.63 -19.40
N ASP A 104 7.03 21.33 -20.65
CA ASP A 104 6.08 21.44 -21.75
C ASP A 104 4.94 20.40 -21.59
N PRO A 105 3.67 20.80 -21.44
CA PRO A 105 2.56 19.88 -21.23
C PRO A 105 2.34 18.91 -22.39
N THR A 106 2.78 19.26 -23.61
CA THR A 106 2.61 18.42 -24.81
C THR A 106 3.75 17.41 -25.01
N GLU A 107 4.82 17.54 -24.22
CA GLU A 107 5.95 16.62 -24.26
C GLU A 107 5.52 15.20 -23.83
N SER A 108 6.15 14.19 -24.43
CA SER A 108 5.91 12.80 -24.05
C SER A 108 6.70 12.38 -22.81
N VAL A 109 6.15 11.45 -22.04
CA VAL A 109 6.81 10.80 -20.90
C VAL A 109 8.19 10.24 -21.26
N ALA A 110 8.36 9.68 -22.46
CA ALA A 110 9.65 9.19 -22.94
C ALA A 110 10.72 10.28 -22.93
N VAL A 111 10.40 11.44 -23.53
CA VAL A 111 11.34 12.54 -23.69
C VAL A 111 11.67 13.15 -22.32
N PHE A 112 10.66 13.32 -21.47
CA PHE A 112 10.86 13.77 -20.08
C PHE A 112 11.80 12.84 -19.30
N LEU A 113 11.60 11.52 -19.37
CA LEU A 113 12.39 10.53 -18.64
C LEU A 113 13.83 10.37 -19.16
N LEU A 114 14.12 10.75 -20.40
CA LEU A 114 15.51 10.83 -20.88
C LEU A 114 16.31 11.87 -20.09
N ARG A 115 15.66 12.94 -19.62
CA ARG A 115 16.27 14.00 -18.81
C ARG A 115 16.14 13.73 -17.31
N GLN A 116 15.01 13.16 -16.87
CA GLN A 116 14.69 12.92 -15.47
C GLN A 116 14.41 11.44 -15.17
N PRO A 117 15.39 10.53 -15.34
CA PRO A 117 15.18 9.09 -15.21
C PRO A 117 14.74 8.65 -13.80
N ARG A 118 15.01 9.47 -12.78
CA ARG A 118 14.64 9.20 -11.38
C ARG A 118 13.13 8.99 -11.19
N TRP A 119 12.31 9.64 -12.00
CA TRP A 119 10.84 9.60 -11.91
C TRP A 119 10.20 8.39 -12.55
N ARG A 120 10.97 7.53 -13.25
CA ARG A 120 10.42 6.37 -13.96
C ARG A 120 9.57 5.46 -13.07
N TYR A 121 10.00 5.27 -11.82
CA TYR A 121 9.28 4.43 -10.86
C TYR A 121 7.91 5.04 -10.51
N LEU A 122 7.87 6.32 -10.20
CA LEU A 122 6.65 6.99 -9.79
C LEU A 122 5.66 7.14 -10.95
N ILE A 123 6.14 7.48 -12.16
CA ILE A 123 5.29 7.55 -13.36
C ILE A 123 4.64 6.19 -13.66
N ARG A 124 5.36 5.07 -13.46
CA ARG A 124 4.76 3.73 -13.57
C ARG A 124 3.63 3.53 -12.58
N ARG A 125 3.77 3.97 -11.32
CA ARG A 125 2.72 3.91 -10.30
C ARG A 125 1.51 4.80 -10.64
N LEU A 126 1.75 6.00 -11.17
CA LEU A 126 0.69 6.90 -11.66
C LEU A 126 -0.14 6.26 -12.78
N GLN A 127 0.51 5.60 -13.74
CA GLN A 127 -0.18 4.91 -14.84
C GLN A 127 -0.94 3.66 -14.38
N LEU A 128 -0.54 3.08 -13.24
CA LEU A 128 -1.13 1.90 -12.63
C LEU A 128 -2.43 2.24 -11.88
N VAL A 129 -2.42 3.30 -11.05
CA VAL A 129 -3.56 3.62 -10.16
C VAL A 129 -4.84 3.88 -10.95
N ALA A 130 -4.73 4.38 -12.18
CA ALA A 130 -5.86 4.62 -13.07
C ALA A 130 -6.64 3.34 -13.43
N LYS A 131 -5.98 2.17 -13.36
CA LYS A 131 -6.57 0.86 -13.66
C LYS A 131 -6.96 0.09 -12.39
N HIS A 132 -6.34 0.40 -11.27
CA HIS A 132 -6.47 -0.37 -10.02
C HIS A 132 -6.74 0.59 -8.84
N PRO A 133 -8.01 0.77 -8.43
CA PRO A 133 -8.41 1.73 -7.40
C PRO A 133 -7.71 1.58 -6.04
N TYR A 134 -7.26 0.36 -5.71
CA TYR A 134 -6.58 0.00 -4.46
C TYR A 134 -5.08 -0.27 -4.63
N ALA A 135 -4.47 0.17 -5.75
CA ALA A 135 -3.03 -0.02 -5.98
C ALA A 135 -2.13 0.87 -5.11
N GLU A 136 -2.69 1.78 -4.31
CA GLU A 136 -1.93 2.65 -3.45
C GLU A 136 -2.40 2.69 -2.00
N ILE A 137 -1.42 2.74 -1.11
CA ILE A 137 -1.61 3.13 0.28
C ILE A 137 -1.66 4.65 0.31
N ARG A 138 -2.82 5.20 0.68
CA ARG A 138 -3.06 6.64 0.74
C ARG A 138 -2.77 7.17 2.14
N ASP A 139 -1.50 7.38 2.44
CA ASP A 139 -1.04 7.94 3.71
C ASP A 139 0.35 8.58 3.56
N ASN A 140 0.71 9.50 4.46
CA ASN A 140 2.06 10.03 4.55
C ASN A 140 2.91 9.14 5.47
N LEU A 141 3.51 8.10 4.88
CA LEU A 141 4.34 7.15 5.62
C LEU A 141 5.62 7.75 6.22
N LEU A 142 5.95 9.01 5.93
CA LEU A 142 7.09 9.71 6.51
C LEU A 142 6.69 10.63 7.67
N ALA A 143 5.40 10.85 7.92
CA ALA A 143 4.94 11.81 8.90
C ALA A 143 5.16 11.35 10.35
N ALA A 144 5.31 12.29 11.28
CA ALA A 144 5.49 12.02 12.71
C ALA A 144 4.30 11.27 13.34
N ASP A 145 3.10 11.46 12.79
CA ASP A 145 1.85 10.80 13.20
C ASP A 145 1.58 9.49 12.44
N CYS A 146 2.46 9.08 11.51
CA CYS A 146 2.34 7.79 10.83
C CYS A 146 2.44 6.62 11.82
N LEU A 147 1.38 5.82 11.89
CA LEU A 147 1.33 4.61 12.71
C LEU A 147 1.72 3.38 11.88
N ALA A 148 2.97 2.92 12.02
CA ALA A 148 3.48 1.72 11.34
C ALA A 148 2.60 0.47 11.55
N VAL A 149 1.92 0.39 12.69
CA VAL A 149 0.96 -0.68 13.00
C VAL A 149 -0.22 -0.72 12.03
N ASP A 150 -0.63 0.39 11.42
CA ASP A 150 -1.76 0.39 10.49
C ASP A 150 -1.44 -0.31 9.17
N LEU A 151 -0.20 -0.17 8.67
CA LEU A 151 0.31 -0.97 7.56
C LEU A 151 0.30 -2.47 7.89
N LEU A 152 0.71 -2.81 9.12
CA LEU A 152 0.72 -4.19 9.58
C LEU A 152 -0.71 -4.74 9.70
N ARG A 153 -1.66 -3.96 10.21
CA ARG A 153 -3.07 -4.33 10.31
C ARG A 153 -3.67 -4.58 8.93
N CYS A 154 -3.45 -3.66 7.99
CA CYS A 154 -3.86 -3.80 6.60
C CYS A 154 -3.28 -5.07 5.96
N LYS A 155 -1.97 -5.33 6.13
CA LYS A 155 -1.36 -6.56 5.64
C LYS A 155 -2.00 -7.81 6.25
N LEU A 156 -2.19 -7.82 7.58
CA LEU A 156 -2.70 -8.97 8.31
C LEU A 156 -4.18 -9.26 8.04
N SER A 157 -4.99 -8.26 7.68
CA SER A 157 -6.39 -8.50 7.32
C SER A 157 -6.54 -9.37 6.07
N PHE A 158 -5.60 -9.27 5.10
CA PHE A 158 -5.58 -10.19 3.95
C PHE A 158 -5.29 -11.65 4.35
N PHE A 159 -4.66 -11.88 5.49
CA PHE A 159 -4.37 -13.21 6.02
C PHE A 159 -5.47 -13.71 6.97
N GLY A 160 -6.62 -13.04 7.05
CA GLY A 160 -7.73 -13.46 7.91
C GLY A 160 -7.57 -13.05 9.37
N ALA A 161 -6.71 -12.06 9.67
CA ALA A 161 -6.75 -11.39 10.97
C ALA A 161 -8.02 -10.53 11.08
N VAL A 162 -8.86 -10.80 12.08
CA VAL A 162 -10.18 -10.14 12.22
C VAL A 162 -10.20 -9.20 13.42
N LYS A 163 -9.56 -9.58 14.53
CA LYS A 163 -9.49 -8.76 15.74
C LYS A 163 -8.07 -8.27 15.97
N PHE A 164 -7.93 -6.95 16.10
CA PHE A 164 -6.66 -6.28 16.40
C PHE A 164 -6.72 -5.68 17.80
N ASP A 165 -5.71 -5.97 18.61
CA ASP A 165 -5.52 -5.50 19.97
C ASP A 165 -4.12 -4.86 20.06
N PRO A 166 -3.98 -3.59 19.62
CA PRO A 166 -2.70 -2.89 19.59
C PRO A 166 -2.17 -2.69 21.01
N ARG A 167 -0.87 -2.90 21.22
CA ARG A 167 -0.21 -2.58 22.51
C ARG A 167 0.88 -1.53 22.40
N SER A 168 1.26 -1.18 21.18
CA SER A 168 1.99 0.03 20.85
C SER A 168 1.81 0.34 19.37
N ASP A 169 2.37 1.47 18.92
CA ASP A 169 2.36 1.89 17.51
C ASP A 169 3.19 0.98 16.59
N ARG A 170 3.88 -0.01 17.16
CA ARG A 170 4.74 -0.98 16.46
C ARG A 170 4.39 -2.43 16.76
N TRP A 171 3.41 -2.69 17.64
CA TRP A 171 3.05 -4.04 18.06
C TRP A 171 1.55 -4.18 18.26
N THR A 172 0.98 -5.21 17.64
CA THR A 172 -0.43 -5.58 17.84
C THR A 172 -0.55 -7.07 18.06
N ARG A 173 -1.43 -7.46 18.98
CA ARG A 173 -1.93 -8.83 19.08
C ARG A 173 -3.07 -8.98 18.09
N ILE A 174 -3.15 -10.12 17.43
CA ILE A 174 -4.26 -10.43 16.51
C ILE A 174 -4.98 -11.72 16.90
N THR A 175 -6.24 -11.83 16.49
CA THR A 175 -6.96 -13.10 16.40
C THR A 175 -7.30 -13.35 14.94
N MET A 176 -6.85 -14.49 14.42
CA MET A 176 -7.13 -14.92 13.05
C MET A 176 -8.38 -15.80 13.01
N TYR A 177 -9.14 -15.70 11.93
CA TYR A 177 -10.30 -16.55 11.63
C TYR A 177 -11.31 -16.63 12.77
N GLN A 178 -11.53 -15.50 13.46
CA GLN A 178 -12.48 -15.46 14.57
C GLN A 178 -13.90 -15.75 14.05
N GLY A 179 -14.54 -16.78 14.60
CA GLY A 179 -15.87 -17.21 14.18
C GLY A 179 -15.89 -18.14 12.98
N ALA A 180 -14.72 -18.52 12.43
CA ALA A 180 -14.65 -19.54 11.40
C ALA A 180 -15.15 -20.91 11.91
N PRO A 181 -15.93 -21.65 11.12
CA PRO A 181 -16.42 -22.97 11.47
C PRO A 181 -15.25 -23.95 11.61
N CYS A 182 -15.38 -24.87 12.55
CA CYS A 182 -14.54 -26.05 12.58
C CYS A 182 -14.83 -26.93 11.36
N PHE A 183 -13.93 -27.86 11.03
CA PHE A 183 -14.12 -28.79 9.91
C PHE A 183 -15.46 -29.54 9.96
N ALA A 184 -15.92 -29.93 11.15
CA ALA A 184 -17.21 -30.61 11.33
C ALA A 184 -18.44 -29.71 11.13
N GLU A 185 -18.26 -28.39 11.16
CA GLU A 185 -19.31 -27.38 11.01
C GLU A 185 -19.37 -26.84 9.57
N LEU A 186 -18.34 -27.13 8.75
CA LEU A 186 -18.31 -26.85 7.33
C LEU A 186 -19.32 -27.73 6.60
N LYS A 187 -20.15 -27.09 5.79
CA LYS A 187 -21.18 -27.69 4.96
C LYS A 187 -21.11 -27.05 3.57
N PRO A 188 -21.58 -27.73 2.52
CA PRO A 188 -21.57 -27.18 1.17
C PRO A 188 -22.26 -25.80 1.04
N ASP A 189 -23.21 -25.48 1.93
CA ASP A 189 -23.95 -24.22 1.95
C ASP A 189 -23.25 -23.08 2.72
N ASN A 190 -22.20 -23.35 3.51
CA ASN A 190 -21.44 -22.34 4.27
C ASN A 190 -19.95 -22.27 3.95
N ALA A 191 -19.44 -23.17 3.11
CA ALA A 191 -18.00 -23.34 2.83
C ALA A 191 -17.32 -22.09 2.25
N ASP A 192 -18.07 -21.25 1.53
CA ASP A 192 -17.53 -20.03 0.90
C ASP A 192 -17.84 -18.74 1.70
N ALA A 193 -18.80 -18.79 2.62
CA ALA A 193 -19.37 -17.60 3.27
C ALA A 193 -18.82 -17.33 4.68
N TRP A 194 -17.98 -18.22 5.22
CA TRP A 194 -17.55 -18.14 6.62
C TRP A 194 -16.42 -17.15 6.89
N VAL A 195 -15.64 -16.77 5.86
CA VAL A 195 -14.41 -15.98 6.02
C VAL A 195 -14.68 -14.50 6.27
N LEU A 196 -15.86 -14.02 5.88
CA LEU A 196 -16.29 -12.64 6.10
C LEU A 196 -17.27 -12.59 7.27
N PRO A 197 -17.08 -11.67 8.23
CA PRO A 197 -18.03 -11.51 9.32
C PRO A 197 -19.40 -11.08 8.76
N VAL A 198 -20.46 -11.79 9.13
CA VAL A 198 -21.83 -11.38 8.85
C VAL A 198 -22.18 -10.27 9.84
N LEU A 199 -22.10 -9.02 9.38
CA LEU A 199 -22.59 -7.88 10.16
C LEU A 199 -24.12 -7.89 10.09
N SER A 200 -24.79 -7.89 11.25
CA SER A 200 -26.23 -7.61 11.29
C SER A 200 -26.47 -6.15 10.83
N GLU A 201 -27.60 -5.87 10.17
CA GLU A 201 -27.91 -4.52 9.64
C GLU A 201 -27.80 -3.42 10.72
N ASP A 202 -28.11 -3.75 11.98
CA ASP A 202 -27.97 -2.83 13.13
C ASP A 202 -26.52 -2.49 13.50
N SER A 203 -25.56 -3.35 13.15
CA SER A 203 -24.13 -3.15 13.43
C SER A 203 -23.45 -2.22 12.43
N ALA A 204 -23.96 -2.11 11.20
CA ALA A 204 -23.43 -1.21 10.18
C ALA A 204 -23.66 0.26 10.54
N LEU A 205 -24.79 0.57 11.17
CA LEU A 205 -25.15 1.93 11.60
C LEU A 205 -24.29 2.47 12.76
N LEU A 206 -23.68 1.60 13.56
CA LEU A 206 -22.81 1.99 14.67
C LEU A 206 -21.36 2.27 14.22
N ALA A 207 -20.92 1.69 13.11
CA ALA A 207 -19.59 1.94 12.55
C ALA A 207 -19.50 3.34 11.91
N ASP A 208 -20.57 3.80 11.24
CA ASP A 208 -20.64 5.16 10.65
C ASP A 208 -20.74 6.27 11.70
N ALA A 209 -21.15 5.96 12.93
CA ALA A 209 -21.30 6.93 14.02
C ALA A 209 -20.01 7.16 14.84
N ALA A 210 -18.94 6.39 14.56
CA ALA A 210 -17.67 6.43 15.28
C ALA A 210 -16.48 6.88 14.42
N GLY A 211 -16.74 7.38 13.20
CA GLY A 211 -15.75 8.03 12.32
C GLY A 211 -15.66 9.53 12.53
#